data_AF-A0A7W0CUC1-F1
#
_entry.id   AF-A0A7W0CUC1-F1
#
_cell.length_a   1.000
_cell.length_b   1.000
_cell.length_c   1.000
_cell.angle_alpha   90.00
_cell.angle_beta   90.00
_cell.angle_gamma   90.00
#
_symmetry.space_group_name_H-M   'P 1'
#
loop_
_entity.id
_entity.type
_entity.pdbx_description
1 polymer ?
#
loop_
_entity_poly.entity_id
_entity_poly.type
_entity_poly.pdbx_seq_one_letter_code
_entity_poly.pdbx_strand_id
1 'polypeptide(L)'
;MSKADDRAAEARLNERQHYAQKLGMKVSEILSVQVDDERALVTTHDGQRVLVTDDGVFPYDDAQPVAAPATDETAVDNPAGPIEPAVDGAMTNAAGSRSDTSGSSPAVDGTIEQIMTWVDGDAERAREALSGELAKAKPRPSLVAQLQKILDGQEDGQGQGEGE
;
A
#
# COMPACT_ATOMS: atom_id res chain seq x y z
N MET A 1 -12.83 25.66 26.86
CA MET A 1 -12.76 24.19 26.67
C MET A 1 -13.89 23.58 27.49
N SER A 2 -14.86 22.99 26.80
CA SER A 2 -16.07 22.44 27.42
C SER A 2 -15.76 21.14 28.15
N LYS A 3 -16.46 20.88 29.26
CA LYS A 3 -16.36 19.63 30.05
C LYS A 3 -16.63 18.35 29.23
N ALA A 4 -17.25 18.49 28.06
CA ALA A 4 -17.49 17.41 27.10
C ALA A 4 -16.23 17.00 26.33
N ASP A 5 -15.34 17.95 26.00
CA ASP A 5 -14.07 17.66 25.29
C ASP A 5 -13.12 16.86 26.17
N ASP A 6 -13.06 17.22 27.46
CA ASP A 6 -12.18 16.57 28.44
C ASP A 6 -12.53 15.09 28.63
N ARG A 7 -13.84 14.79 28.78
CA ARG A 7 -14.33 13.41 28.89
C ARG A 7 -14.10 12.59 27.61
N ALA A 8 -14.21 13.21 26.44
CA ALA A 8 -13.94 12.55 25.17
C ALA A 8 -12.44 12.27 24.98
N ALA A 9 -11.57 13.19 25.41
CA ALA A 9 -10.12 13.00 25.37
C ALA A 9 -9.67 11.87 26.32
N GLU A 10 -10.23 11.82 27.52
CA GLU A 10 -9.92 10.77 28.50
C GLU A 10 -10.38 9.38 28.03
N ALA A 11 -11.56 9.30 27.40
CA ALA A 11 -12.06 8.07 26.79
C ALA A 11 -11.13 7.57 25.67
N ARG A 12 -10.67 8.47 24.77
CA ARG A 12 -9.72 8.12 23.70
C ARG A 12 -8.36 7.69 24.25
N LEU A 13 -7.91 8.27 25.36
CA LEU A 13 -6.66 7.88 26.00
C LEU A 13 -6.74 6.47 26.59
N ASN A 14 -7.83 6.15 27.29
CA ASN A 14 -8.06 4.81 27.83
C ASN A 14 -8.17 3.76 26.71
N GLU A 15 -8.83 4.12 25.61
CA GLU A 15 -8.94 3.24 24.44
C GLU A 15 -7.58 2.95 23.81
N ARG A 16 -6.76 3.99 23.58
CA ARG A 16 -5.38 3.81 23.08
C ARG A 16 -4.54 2.97 24.03
N GLN A 17 -4.69 3.13 25.35
CA GLN A 17 -4.00 2.29 26.33
C GLN A 17 -4.37 0.82 26.20
N HIS A 18 -5.66 0.51 26.09
CA HIS A 18 -6.16 -0.85 25.93
C HIS A 18 -5.59 -1.54 24.69
N TYR A 19 -5.62 -0.87 23.53
CA TYR A 19 -5.08 -1.45 22.29
C TYR A 19 -3.56 -1.51 22.26
N ALA A 20 -2.86 -0.56 22.86
CA ALA A 20 -1.39 -0.60 22.98
C ALA A 20 -0.96 -1.83 23.78
N GLN A 21 -1.67 -2.13 24.88
CA GLN A 21 -1.41 -3.31 25.68
C GLN A 21 -1.67 -4.61 24.91
N LYS A 22 -2.78 -4.70 24.16
CA LYS A 22 -3.08 -5.86 23.29
C LYS A 22 -2.00 -6.09 22.23
N LEU A 23 -1.46 -5.02 21.66
CA LEU A 23 -0.43 -5.07 20.62
C LEU A 23 1.00 -5.21 21.18
N GLY A 24 1.19 -5.15 22.50
CA GLY A 24 2.52 -5.19 23.12
C GLY A 24 3.39 -3.96 22.83
N MET A 25 2.77 -2.79 22.62
CA MET A 25 3.44 -1.54 22.24
C MET A 25 3.10 -0.39 23.20
N LYS A 26 3.79 0.75 23.06
CA LYS A 26 3.55 1.94 23.88
C LYS A 26 2.38 2.74 23.33
N VAL A 27 1.62 3.41 24.20
CA VAL A 27 0.50 4.29 23.81
C VAL A 27 0.94 5.39 22.83
N SER A 28 2.16 5.87 22.98
CA SER A 28 2.80 6.86 22.09
C SER A 28 2.97 6.36 20.66
N GLU A 29 3.05 5.04 20.45
CA GLU A 29 3.15 4.43 19.12
C GLU A 29 1.79 4.36 18.41
N ILE A 30 0.67 4.55 19.11
CA ILE A 30 -0.66 4.55 18.49
C ILE A 30 -1.02 5.99 18.12
N LEU A 31 -1.17 6.29 16.83
CA LEU A 31 -1.64 7.59 16.36
C LEU A 31 -3.16 7.73 16.51
N SER A 32 -3.90 6.70 16.10
CA SER A 32 -5.37 6.71 16.15
C SER A 32 -5.92 5.29 16.31
N VAL A 33 -7.12 5.23 16.88
CA VAL A 33 -7.92 4.01 16.99
C VAL A 33 -9.29 4.37 16.42
N GLN A 34 -9.79 3.53 15.52
CA GLN A 34 -11.15 3.59 15.02
C GLN A 34 -11.83 2.27 15.36
N VAL A 35 -12.81 2.31 16.24
CA VAL A 35 -13.59 1.12 16.63
C VAL A 35 -14.85 1.07 15.77
N ASP A 36 -15.06 -0.05 15.09
CA ASP A 36 -16.24 -0.34 14.28
C ASP A 36 -16.79 -1.72 14.70
N ASP A 37 -17.99 -1.70 15.28
CA ASP A 37 -18.67 -2.89 15.81
C ASP A 37 -17.75 -3.73 16.73
N GLU A 38 -17.26 -4.89 16.27
CA GLU A 38 -16.36 -5.79 17.02
C GLU A 38 -14.88 -5.69 16.62
N ARG A 39 -14.52 -4.68 15.81
CA ARG A 39 -13.18 -4.53 15.24
C ARG A 39 -12.60 -3.17 15.58
N ALA A 40 -11.29 -3.10 15.73
CA ALA A 40 -10.58 -1.85 15.90
C ALA A 40 -9.44 -1.71 14.90
N LEU A 41 -9.50 -0.66 14.09
CA LEU A 41 -8.41 -0.28 13.22
C LEU A 41 -7.47 0.66 13.98
N VAL A 42 -6.27 0.18 14.26
CA VAL A 42 -5.23 0.93 14.96
C VAL A 42 -4.21 1.42 13.94
N THR A 43 -3.95 2.72 13.92
CA THR A 43 -2.86 3.30 13.11
C THR A 43 -1.67 3.57 14.01
N THR A 44 -0.51 3.01 13.68
CA THR A 44 0.74 3.21 14.43
C THR A 44 1.54 4.40 13.92
N HIS A 45 2.54 4.83 14.69
CA HIS A 45 3.44 5.94 14.34
C HIS A 45 4.27 5.68 13.08
N ASP A 46 4.53 4.41 12.76
CA ASP A 46 5.19 3.98 11.52
C ASP A 46 4.27 4.08 10.28
N GLY A 47 3.02 4.50 10.47
CA GLY A 47 2.01 4.54 9.41
C GLY A 47 1.35 3.20 9.12
N GLN A 48 1.73 2.13 9.83
CA GLN A 48 1.10 0.82 9.70
C GLN A 48 -0.31 0.85 10.26
N ARG A 49 -1.23 0.18 9.56
CA ARG A 49 -2.60 -0.03 10.01
C ARG A 49 -2.75 -1.49 10.42
N VAL A 50 -3.33 -1.72 11.58
CA VAL A 50 -3.49 -3.05 12.16
C VAL A 50 -4.94 -3.21 12.59
N LEU A 51 -5.57 -4.28 12.12
CA LEU A 51 -6.91 -4.66 12.50
C LEU A 51 -6.85 -5.56 13.73
N VAL A 52 -7.43 -5.11 14.83
CA VAL A 52 -7.56 -5.85 16.08
C VAL A 52 -8.98 -6.34 16.20
N THR A 53 -9.16 -7.66 16.31
CA THR A 53 -10.44 -8.33 16.53
C THR A 53 -10.32 -9.24 17.77
N ASP A 54 -11.40 -9.92 18.15
CA ASP A 54 -11.34 -10.95 19.20
C ASP A 54 -10.47 -12.15 18.79
N ASP A 55 -10.49 -12.50 17.49
CA ASP A 55 -9.74 -13.62 16.92
C ASP A 55 -8.22 -13.36 16.87
N GLY A 56 -7.82 -12.09 16.80
CA GLY A 56 -6.42 -11.72 16.81
C GLY A 56 -6.11 -10.36 16.17
N VAL A 57 -4.84 -10.21 15.82
CA VAL A 57 -4.23 -8.99 15.30
C VAL A 57 -3.75 -9.26 13.88
N PHE A 58 -4.28 -8.51 12.92
CA PHE A 58 -4.04 -8.71 11.50
C PHE A 58 -3.45 -7.45 10.86
N PRO A 59 -2.44 -7.55 10.00
CA PRO A 59 -2.00 -6.41 9.20
C PRO A 59 -3.15 -5.95 8.29
N TYR A 60 -3.46 -4.65 8.31
CA TYR A 60 -4.48 -4.07 7.45
C TYR A 60 -3.80 -3.45 6.23
N ASP A 61 -3.95 -4.11 5.09
CA ASP A 61 -3.44 -3.64 3.81
C ASP A 61 -4.57 -2.97 3.02
N ASP A 62 -4.44 -1.67 2.76
CA ASP A 62 -5.45 -0.85 2.07
C ASP A 62 -5.61 -1.28 0.58
N ALA A 63 -4.65 -2.04 0.05
CA ALA A 63 -4.68 -2.52 -1.34
C ALA A 63 -5.46 -3.83 -1.50
N GLN A 64 -5.87 -4.49 -0.42
CA GLN A 64 -6.89 -5.52 -0.51
C GLN A 64 -8.26 -4.85 -0.43
N PRO A 65 -9.05 -4.80 -1.53
CA PRO A 65 -10.45 -4.45 -1.41
C PRO A 65 -11.04 -5.46 -0.45
N VAL A 66 -11.48 -5.00 0.72
CA VAL A 66 -12.35 -5.77 1.59
C VAL A 66 -13.47 -6.26 0.68
N ALA A 67 -13.46 -7.55 0.36
CA ALA A 67 -14.58 -8.16 -0.32
C ALA A 67 -15.77 -7.77 0.54
N ALA A 68 -16.64 -6.93 -0.03
CA ALA A 68 -17.86 -6.51 0.65
C ALA A 68 -18.44 -7.76 1.31
N PRO A 69 -18.84 -7.70 2.60
CA PRO A 69 -19.37 -8.86 3.28
C PRO A 69 -20.38 -9.48 2.33
N ALA A 70 -20.11 -10.70 1.90
CA ALA A 70 -20.93 -11.39 0.92
C ALA A 70 -22.34 -11.36 1.50
N THR A 71 -23.16 -10.46 0.98
CA THR A 71 -24.58 -10.41 1.28
C THR A 71 -25.08 -11.77 0.83
N ASP A 72 -25.39 -12.58 1.84
CA ASP A 72 -26.11 -13.83 1.75
C ASP A 72 -27.49 -13.51 1.13
N GLU A 73 -27.51 -13.39 -0.20
CA GLU A 73 -28.73 -13.32 -0.99
C GLU A 73 -28.66 -14.46 -2.01
N THR A 74 -29.16 -15.60 -1.55
CA THR A 74 -30.05 -16.52 -2.28
C THR A 74 -29.70 -16.90 -3.73
N ALA A 75 -29.36 -18.18 -3.88
CA ALA A 75 -29.85 -19.08 -4.92
C ALA A 75 -29.68 -18.67 -6.39
N VAL A 76 -28.59 -19.12 -6.99
CA VAL A 76 -28.64 -19.61 -8.38
C VAL A 76 -28.15 -21.04 -8.40
N ASP A 77 -29.12 -21.96 -8.41
CA ASP A 77 -28.98 -23.37 -8.75
C ASP A 77 -28.21 -23.47 -10.08
N ASN A 78 -26.95 -23.91 -10.02
CA ASN A 78 -26.16 -24.20 -11.21
C ASN A 78 -25.90 -25.71 -11.23
N PRO A 79 -26.62 -26.49 -12.06
CA PRO A 79 -26.47 -27.92 -12.08
C PRO A 79 -25.11 -28.30 -12.67
N ALA A 80 -24.42 -29.16 -11.92
CA ALA A 80 -23.15 -29.78 -12.26
C ALA A 80 -23.10 -30.31 -13.69
N GLY A 81 -22.13 -29.82 -14.47
CA GLY A 81 -21.56 -30.55 -15.60
C GLY A 81 -20.28 -31.29 -15.15
N PRO A 82 -20.07 -32.56 -15.53
CA PRO A 82 -18.87 -33.32 -15.18
C PRO A 82 -17.70 -33.00 -16.15
N ILE A 83 -16.58 -33.73 -15.96
CA ILE A 83 -15.45 -34.04 -16.88
C ILE A 83 -14.32 -32.98 -17.03
N GLU A 84 -13.00 -33.22 -16.85
CA GLU A 84 -12.12 -34.41 -16.65
C GLU A 84 -10.80 -34.05 -15.92
N PRO A 85 -10.01 -35.03 -15.42
CA PRO A 85 -8.79 -34.81 -14.66
C PRO A 85 -7.48 -34.85 -15.47
N ALA A 86 -6.42 -34.30 -14.85
CA ALA A 86 -5.00 -34.59 -15.02
C ALA A 86 -4.25 -34.07 -16.27
N VAL A 87 -3.41 -33.06 -16.06
CA VAL A 87 -2.05 -33.07 -16.62
C VAL A 87 -1.04 -32.82 -15.51
N ASP A 88 -0.36 -33.90 -15.15
CA ASP A 88 0.90 -33.93 -14.42
C ASP A 88 1.98 -33.31 -15.32
N GLY A 89 2.75 -32.37 -14.78
CA GLY A 89 3.68 -31.56 -15.55
C GLY A 89 4.74 -30.92 -14.66
N ALA A 90 5.48 -31.74 -13.94
CA ALA A 90 6.75 -31.35 -13.35
C ALA A 90 7.76 -31.00 -14.46
N MET A 91 8.23 -29.75 -14.52
CA MET A 91 9.61 -29.46 -14.97
C MET A 91 10.22 -28.35 -14.13
N THR A 92 11.32 -28.75 -13.49
CA THR A 92 12.35 -27.96 -12.84
C THR A 92 12.94 -26.91 -13.78
N ASN A 93 13.26 -25.72 -13.27
CA ASN A 93 14.51 -25.04 -13.63
C ASN A 93 14.89 -23.99 -12.60
N ALA A 94 15.86 -24.37 -11.77
CA ALA A 94 16.77 -23.45 -11.11
C ALA A 94 17.85 -23.05 -12.11
N ALA A 95 18.09 -21.76 -12.33
CA ALA A 95 19.41 -21.15 -12.56
C ALA A 95 19.24 -19.67 -12.95
N GLY A 96 20.14 -18.84 -12.43
CA GLY A 96 20.02 -17.40 -12.44
C GLY A 96 19.99 -16.75 -13.82
N SER A 97 19.15 -15.72 -13.93
CA SER A 97 19.28 -14.71 -14.97
C SER A 97 20.05 -13.54 -14.39
N ARG A 98 21.39 -13.59 -14.50
CA ARG A 98 22.21 -12.38 -14.50
C ARG A 98 21.94 -11.69 -15.84
N SER A 99 20.94 -10.83 -15.89
CA SER A 99 20.78 -9.91 -17.03
C SER A 99 21.66 -8.69 -16.78
N ASP A 100 22.96 -8.88 -17.05
CA ASP A 100 23.81 -7.82 -17.54
C ASP A 100 23.44 -7.62 -19.01
N THR A 101 22.55 -6.66 -19.27
CA THR A 101 22.28 -6.19 -20.63
C THR A 101 22.12 -4.68 -20.60
N SER A 102 23.30 -4.05 -20.63
CA SER A 102 23.57 -2.80 -21.31
C SER A 102 22.67 -2.65 -22.55
N GLY A 103 21.80 -1.63 -22.54
CA GLY A 103 20.79 -1.39 -23.57
C GLY A 103 19.36 -1.19 -23.07
N SER A 104 19.18 -0.64 -21.86
CA SER A 104 17.86 -0.38 -21.23
C SER A 104 16.92 0.36 -22.17
N SER A 105 16.05 -0.39 -22.83
CA SER A 105 14.78 0.16 -23.31
C SER A 105 14.01 0.65 -22.08
N PRO A 106 13.33 1.81 -22.18
CA PRO A 106 12.76 2.47 -21.01
C PRO A 106 11.74 1.55 -20.33
N ALA A 107 11.87 1.36 -19.02
CA ALA A 107 11.05 0.48 -18.20
C ALA A 107 9.60 1.00 -18.00
N VAL A 108 9.08 1.81 -18.93
CA VAL A 108 7.79 2.51 -18.82
C VAL A 108 6.57 1.58 -18.86
N ASP A 109 6.77 0.33 -19.26
CA ASP A 109 5.74 -0.72 -19.26
C ASP A 109 5.78 -1.64 -18.03
N GLY A 110 6.62 -1.32 -17.05
CA GLY A 110 6.67 -2.02 -15.77
C GLY A 110 5.53 -1.69 -14.81
N THR A 111 5.53 -2.40 -13.69
CA THR A 111 4.76 -2.04 -12.48
C THR A 111 5.24 -0.69 -11.92
N ILE A 112 4.42 -0.07 -11.06
CA ILE A 112 4.77 1.22 -10.43
C ILE A 112 6.12 1.12 -9.70
N GLU A 113 6.34 0.03 -8.96
CA GLU A 113 7.60 -0.22 -8.24
C GLU A 113 8.79 -0.31 -9.19
N GLN A 114 8.67 -1.04 -10.30
CA GLN A 114 9.74 -1.16 -11.29
C GLN A 114 10.09 0.19 -11.92
N ILE A 115 9.08 1.02 -12.21
CA ILE A 115 9.29 2.37 -12.75
C ILE A 115 9.97 3.26 -11.71
N MET A 116 9.52 3.22 -10.46
CA MET A 116 10.12 4.01 -9.38
C MET A 116 11.56 3.59 -9.08
N THR A 117 11.87 2.30 -9.09
CA THR A 117 13.25 1.78 -8.96
C THR A 117 14.12 2.19 -10.15
N TRP A 118 13.57 2.28 -11.36
CA TRP A 118 14.33 2.73 -12.53
C TRP A 118 14.58 4.24 -12.53
N VAL A 119 13.59 5.03 -12.08
CA VAL A 119 13.71 6.48 -11.92
C VAL A 119 14.69 6.82 -10.82
N ASP A 120 14.63 6.16 -9.65
CA ASP A 120 15.55 6.33 -8.52
C ASP A 120 15.77 7.81 -8.10
N GLY A 121 14.76 8.65 -8.30
CA GLY A 121 14.83 10.10 -8.02
C GLY A 121 15.48 10.96 -9.12
N ASP A 122 15.88 10.38 -10.25
CA ASP A 122 16.42 11.09 -11.40
C ASP A 122 15.32 11.86 -12.15
N ALA A 123 15.43 13.19 -12.23
CA ALA A 123 14.43 14.02 -12.89
C ALA A 123 14.32 13.78 -14.40
N GLU A 124 15.41 13.43 -15.10
CA GLU A 124 15.35 13.16 -16.54
C GLU A 124 14.55 11.88 -16.81
N ARG A 125 14.83 10.82 -16.04
CA ARG A 125 14.07 9.57 -16.10
C ARG A 125 12.62 9.74 -15.65
N ALA A 126 12.36 10.56 -14.63
CA ALA A 126 11.01 10.85 -14.18
C ALA A 126 10.18 11.56 -15.26
N ARG A 127 10.78 12.50 -16.02
CA ARG A 127 10.11 13.15 -17.16
C ARG A 127 9.81 12.16 -18.28
N GLU A 128 10.75 11.28 -18.61
CA GLU A 128 10.56 10.26 -19.65
C GLU A 128 9.43 9.29 -19.27
N ALA A 129 9.43 8.81 -18.03
CA ALA A 129 8.38 7.94 -17.51
C ALA A 129 7.00 8.64 -17.47
N LEU A 130 6.96 9.92 -17.09
CA LEU A 130 5.73 10.69 -17.03
C LEU A 130 5.13 10.89 -18.43
N SER A 131 5.97 11.23 -19.40
CA SER A 131 5.57 11.38 -20.80
C SER A 131 5.03 10.06 -21.36
N GLY A 132 5.75 8.95 -21.12
CA GLY A 132 5.32 7.62 -21.54
C GLY A 132 4.00 7.18 -20.92
N GLU A 133 3.76 7.47 -19.64
CA GLU A 133 2.52 7.11 -18.95
C GLU A 133 1.34 7.97 -19.41
N LEU A 134 1.53 9.28 -19.62
CA LEU A 134 0.47 10.18 -20.12
C LEU A 134 0.08 9.88 -21.56
N ALA A 135 0.98 9.29 -22.36
CA ALA A 135 0.67 8.82 -23.70
C ALA A 135 -0.18 7.53 -23.73
N LYS A 136 -0.36 6.84 -22.60
CA LYS A 136 -1.20 5.63 -22.53
C LYS A 136 -2.67 6.00 -22.57
N ALA A 137 -3.49 5.10 -23.13
CA ALA A 137 -4.95 5.26 -23.17
C ALA A 137 -5.58 5.35 -21.77
N LYS A 138 -4.91 4.79 -20.75
CA LYS A 138 -5.34 4.81 -19.34
C LYS A 138 -4.11 5.08 -18.45
N PRO A 139 -3.74 6.35 -18.23
CA PRO A 139 -2.64 6.69 -17.34
C PRO A 139 -2.99 6.31 -15.90
N ARG A 140 -2.01 5.78 -15.18
CA ARG A 140 -2.12 5.42 -13.76
C ARG A 140 -1.94 6.68 -12.91
N PRO A 141 -3.00 7.18 -12.22
CA PRO A 141 -2.93 8.46 -11.50
C PRO A 141 -1.90 8.44 -10.36
N SER A 142 -1.76 7.30 -9.66
CA SER A 142 -0.79 7.15 -8.58
C SER A 142 0.65 7.24 -9.08
N LEU A 143 0.95 6.68 -10.26
CA LEU A 143 2.28 6.76 -10.87
C LEU A 143 2.58 8.20 -11.32
N VAL A 144 1.61 8.85 -11.98
CA VAL A 144 1.72 10.24 -12.41
C VAL A 144 2.02 11.17 -11.22
N ALA A 145 1.28 11.01 -10.11
CA ALA A 145 1.49 11.82 -8.91
C ALA A 145 2.88 11.61 -8.29
N GLN A 146 3.38 10.38 -8.25
CA GLN A 146 4.72 10.09 -7.72
C GLN A 146 5.83 10.66 -8.61
N LEU A 147 5.71 10.54 -9.93
CA LEU A 147 6.67 11.11 -10.89
C LEU A 147 6.67 12.64 -10.82
N GLN A 148 5.50 13.28 -10.74
CA GLN A 148 5.40 14.73 -10.56
C GLN A 148 6.04 15.19 -9.25
N LYS A 149 5.88 14.44 -8.15
CA LYS A 149 6.52 14.76 -6.87
C LYS A 149 8.04 14.73 -6.94
N ILE A 150 8.64 13.81 -7.70
CA ILE A 150 10.09 13.75 -7.90
C ILE A 150 10.57 14.99 -8.66
N LEU A 151 9.82 15.41 -9.68
CA LEU A 151 10.16 16.59 -10.48
C LEU A 151 10.04 17.90 -9.67
N ASP A 152 8.98 18.03 -8.87
CA ASP A 152 8.74 19.16 -7.98
C ASP A 152 9.80 19.24 -6.87
N GLY A 153 10.08 18.11 -6.19
CA GLY A 153 11.06 18.06 -5.11
C GLY A 153 12.53 18.19 -5.53
N GLN A 154 12.86 18.01 -6.82
CA GLN A 154 14.21 18.27 -7.34
C GLN A 154 14.49 19.78 -7.50
N GLU A 155 13.47 20.63 -7.61
CA GLU A 155 13.65 22.09 -7.75
C GLU A 155 14.12 22.74 -6.43
N ASP A 156 13.82 22.14 -5.28
CA ASP A 156 14.21 22.64 -3.96
C ASP A 156 15.60 22.17 -3.49
N GLY A 157 16.18 21.15 -4.14
CA GLY A 157 17.36 20.43 -3.64
C GLY A 157 18.72 20.85 -4.23
N GLN A 158 18.76 21.63 -5.32
CA GLN A 158 20.01 22.00 -6.02
C GLN A 158 20.52 23.43 -5.75
N GLY A 159 19.93 24.15 -4.77
CA GLY A 159 20.28 25.55 -4.47
C GLY A 159 21.19 25.81 -3.26
N GLN A 160 21.65 24.79 -2.52
CA GLN A 160 22.47 24.99 -1.32
C GLN A 160 23.84 24.33 -1.43
N GLY A 161 24.67 24.87 -2.31
CA GLY A 161 26.05 24.47 -2.39
C GLY A 161 26.80 25.22 -3.45
N GLU A 162 27.02 26.52 -3.25
CA GLU A 162 28.21 27.25 -3.71
C GLU A 162 28.10 28.72 -3.29
N GLY A 163 29.03 29.17 -2.46
CA GLY A 163 29.09 30.53 -1.93
C GLY A 163 30.01 30.60 -0.72
N GLU A 164 31.30 30.51 -1.01
CA GLU A 164 32.50 30.62 -0.15
C GLU A 164 32.44 31.64 1.00
#